data_AF-X1TE68-F1
#
_entry.id   AF-X1TE68-F1
#
_cell.length_a   1.000
_cell.length_b   1.000
_cell.length_c   1.000
_cell.angle_alpha   90.00
_cell.angle_beta   90.00
_cell.angle_gamma   90.00
#
_symmetry.space_group_name_H-M   'P 1'
#
loop_
_entity.id
_entity.type
_entity.pdbx_description
1 polymer ?
#
loop_
_entity_poly.entity_id
_entity_poly.type
_entity_poly.pdbx_seq_one_letter_code
_entity_poly.pdbx_strand_id
1 'polypeptide(L)'
;GKRMKSEIPKVLHQILGQPILYYVLSLVSKLNPKNIFTVVGYRKELVSEYIKNNFPHTKTVTQENQLGTAHAVCAIKRRKGEDFGKNILILLGDSPLVNIETLRKLVGKRINSGS
;
A
#
# COMPACT_ATOMS: atom_id res chain seq x y z
N GLY A 1 -11.76 7.56 5.03
CA GLY A 1 -12.94 6.67 4.96
C GLY A 1 -14.13 7.32 5.64
N LYS A 2 -14.79 8.29 5.00
CA LYS A 2 -15.88 9.08 5.61
C LYS A 2 -17.20 8.31 5.76
N ARG A 3 -17.34 7.15 5.10
CA ARG A 3 -18.55 6.30 5.12
C ARG A 3 -18.58 5.31 6.30
N MET A 4 -17.45 5.11 6.98
CA MET A 4 -17.39 4.27 8.18
C MET A 4 -17.41 5.20 9.39
N LYS A 5 -18.49 5.14 10.17
CA LYS A 5 -18.64 5.87 11.44
C LYS A 5 -17.83 5.18 12.55
N SER A 6 -16.53 5.00 12.32
CA SER A 6 -15.62 4.29 13.23
C SER A 6 -14.35 5.11 13.40
N GLU A 7 -13.90 5.20 14.64
CA GLU A 7 -12.61 5.79 15.01
C GLU A 7 -11.43 4.92 14.54
N ILE A 8 -11.67 3.66 14.16
CA ILE A 8 -10.62 2.79 13.62
C ILE A 8 -10.40 3.13 12.12
N PRO A 9 -9.15 3.27 11.64
CA PRO A 9 -8.90 3.40 10.20
C PRO A 9 -9.54 2.26 9.39
N LYS A 10 -10.12 2.54 8.22
CA LYS A 10 -10.76 1.51 7.37
C LYS A 10 -9.85 0.29 7.15
N VAL A 11 -8.58 0.53 6.85
CA VAL A 11 -7.60 -0.51 6.56
C VAL A 11 -7.23 -1.37 7.77
N LEU A 12 -7.52 -0.88 8.99
CA LEU A 12 -7.31 -1.61 10.25
C LEU A 12 -8.55 -2.36 10.74
N HIS A 13 -9.70 -2.23 10.05
CA HIS A 13 -10.85 -3.08 10.36
C HIS A 13 -10.53 -4.53 10.01
N GLN A 14 -10.93 -5.44 10.90
CA GLN A 14 -10.69 -6.85 10.73
C GLN A 14 -11.72 -7.47 9.79
N ILE A 15 -11.22 -8.32 8.90
CA ILE A 15 -12.01 -9.27 8.11
C ILE A 15 -11.35 -10.64 8.30
N LEU A 16 -12.12 -11.68 8.58
CA LEU A 16 -11.59 -13.06 8.78
C LEU A 16 -10.40 -13.14 9.76
N GLY A 17 -10.44 -12.35 10.84
CA GLY A 17 -9.42 -12.37 11.90
C GLY A 17 -8.17 -11.51 11.66
N GLN A 18 -8.02 -10.86 10.50
CA GLN A 18 -6.88 -9.97 10.22
C GLN A 18 -7.34 -8.61 9.68
N PRO A 19 -6.59 -7.52 9.93
CA PRO A 19 -6.85 -6.22 9.30
C PRO A 19 -6.89 -6.29 7.77
N ILE A 20 -7.74 -5.51 7.11
CA ILE A 20 -7.77 -5.44 5.62
C ILE A 20 -6.37 -5.20 5.04
N LEU A 21 -5.58 -4.33 5.68
CA LEU A 21 -4.20 -4.02 5.28
C LEU A 21 -3.27 -5.25 5.30
N TYR A 22 -3.51 -6.20 6.20
CA TYR A 22 -2.73 -7.44 6.29
C TYR A 22 -2.76 -8.20 4.97
N TYR A 23 -3.95 -8.37 4.39
CA TYR A 23 -4.13 -9.13 3.15
C TYR A 23 -3.42 -8.46 1.98
N VAL A 24 -3.53 -7.12 1.88
CA VAL A 24 -2.89 -6.35 0.82
C VAL A 24 -1.36 -6.43 0.93
N LEU A 25 -0.79 -6.18 2.12
CA LEU A 25 0.66 -6.20 2.30
C LEU A 25 1.24 -7.61 2.17
N SER A 26 0.56 -8.63 2.70
CA SER A 26 0.97 -10.03 2.52
C SER A 26 0.99 -10.46 1.06
N LEU A 27 0.01 -9.99 0.28
CA LEU A 27 -0.05 -10.23 -1.16
C LEU A 27 1.10 -9.54 -1.90
N VAL A 28 1.36 -8.27 -1.58
CA VAL A 28 2.45 -7.49 -2.18
C VAL A 28 3.82 -8.11 -1.84
N SER A 29 4.04 -8.56 -0.60
CA SER A 29 5.28 -9.24 -0.20
C SER A 29 5.56 -10.49 -1.03
N LYS A 30 4.52 -11.24 -1.45
CA LYS A 30 4.66 -12.43 -2.33
C LYS A 30 5.08 -12.11 -3.77
N LEU A 31 5.02 -10.83 -4.18
CA LEU A 31 5.56 -10.36 -5.46
C LEU A 31 7.06 -10.05 -5.39
N ASN A 32 7.66 -10.13 -4.19
CA ASN A 32 9.07 -9.85 -3.94
C ASN A 32 9.57 -8.50 -4.52
N PRO A 33 8.88 -7.37 -4.24
CA PRO A 33 9.30 -6.07 -4.75
C PRO A 33 10.58 -5.58 -4.03
N LYS A 34 11.39 -4.80 -4.74
CA LYS A 34 12.60 -4.17 -4.17
C LYS A 34 12.28 -3.23 -3.00
N ASN A 35 11.19 -2.47 -3.11
CA ASN A 35 10.73 -1.53 -2.09
C ASN A 35 9.21 -1.60 -1.98
N ILE A 36 8.69 -1.47 -0.76
CA ILE A 36 7.26 -1.34 -0.48
C ILE A 36 7.03 0.00 0.22
N PHE A 37 6.12 0.81 -0.34
CA PHE A 37 5.70 2.07 0.25
C PHE A 37 4.20 2.03 0.52
N THR A 38 3.79 2.46 1.72
CA THR A 38 2.37 2.64 2.06
C THR A 38 2.09 4.09 2.39
N VAL A 39 1.15 4.70 1.66
CA VAL A 39 0.71 6.07 1.95
C VAL A 39 -0.33 6.04 3.06
N VAL A 40 -0.07 6.77 4.14
CA VAL A 40 -0.93 6.88 5.32
C VAL A 40 -1.46 8.30 5.46
N GLY A 41 -2.68 8.45 5.97
CA GLY A 41 -3.35 9.74 6.11
C GLY A 41 -4.09 9.85 7.43
N TYR A 42 -5.42 9.67 7.43
CA TYR A 42 -6.23 9.68 8.66
C TYR A 42 -5.70 8.69 9.70
N ARG A 43 -5.42 9.18 10.91
CA ARG A 43 -4.88 8.38 12.04
C ARG A 43 -3.65 7.57 11.62
N LYS A 44 -2.73 8.23 10.91
CA LYS A 44 -1.48 7.67 10.35
C LYS A 44 -0.65 6.95 11.40
N GLU A 45 -0.72 7.38 12.65
CA GLU A 45 0.02 6.83 13.79
C GLU A 45 -0.35 5.35 13.99
N LEU A 46 -1.66 5.05 14.09
CA LEU A 46 -2.16 3.67 14.26
C LEU A 46 -1.77 2.76 13.09
N VAL A 47 -1.91 3.27 11.86
CA VAL A 47 -1.57 2.49 10.66
C VAL A 47 -0.06 2.27 10.57
N SER A 48 0.74 3.28 10.91
CA SER A 48 2.20 3.19 10.87
C SER A 48 2.76 2.26 11.92
N GLU A 49 2.20 2.28 13.13
CA GLU A 49 2.57 1.35 14.20
C GLU A 49 2.25 -0.10 13.81
N TYR A 50 1.05 -0.35 13.28
CA TYR A 50 0.68 -1.67 12.77
C TYR A 50 1.65 -2.15 11.69
N ILE A 51 1.98 -1.30 10.71
CA ILE A 51 2.94 -1.64 9.64
C ILE A 51 4.32 -1.92 10.21
N LYS A 52 4.82 -1.08 11.12
CA LYS A 52 6.14 -1.26 11.75
C LYS A 52 6.25 -2.62 12.46
N ASN A 53 5.20 -3.04 13.15
CA ASN A 53 5.21 -4.27 13.95
C ASN A 53 5.01 -5.54 13.10
N ASN A 54 4.28 -5.46 11.98
CA ASN A 54 3.89 -6.65 11.19
C ASN A 54 4.56 -6.75 9.82
N PHE A 55 5.02 -5.63 9.26
CA PHE A 55 5.61 -5.53 7.93
C PHE A 55 6.84 -4.60 7.94
N PRO A 56 7.91 -4.94 8.68
CA PRO A 56 9.04 -4.04 8.96
C PRO A 56 9.80 -3.57 7.72
N HIS A 57 9.66 -4.26 6.58
CA HIS A 57 10.25 -3.87 5.29
C HIS A 57 9.39 -2.85 4.51
N THR A 58 8.22 -2.47 5.02
CA THR A 58 7.33 -1.49 4.41
C THR A 58 7.60 -0.10 4.95
N LYS A 59 7.91 0.85 4.05
CA LYS A 59 8.11 2.26 4.39
C LYS A 59 6.77 3.00 4.39
N THR A 60 6.49 3.75 5.45
CA THR A 60 5.30 4.60 5.50
C THR A 60 5.58 6.00 4.95
N VAL A 61 4.61 6.58 4.25
CA VAL A 61 4.68 7.93 3.69
C VAL A 61 3.42 8.67 4.06
N THR A 62 3.55 9.81 4.71
CA THR A 62 2.38 10.58 5.12
C THR A 62 1.84 11.43 3.99
N GLN A 63 0.53 11.33 3.76
CA GLN A 63 -0.26 12.29 3.01
C GLN A 63 -1.01 13.19 4.01
N GLU A 64 -0.49 14.41 4.24
CA GLU A 64 -1.09 15.34 5.20
C GLU A 64 -2.53 15.74 4.79
N ASN A 65 -2.75 16.02 3.50
CA ASN A 65 -4.08 16.37 2.97
C ASN A 65 -4.61 15.28 2.03
N GLN A 66 -5.81 14.75 2.30
CA GLN A 66 -6.46 13.68 1.52
C GLN A 66 -7.11 14.20 0.21
N LEU A 67 -6.30 14.81 -0.65
CA LEU A 67 -6.69 15.37 -1.95
C LEU A 67 -6.77 14.32 -3.08
N GLY A 68 -7.08 13.07 -2.73
CA GLY A 68 -7.18 11.96 -3.69
C GLY A 68 -5.89 11.17 -3.93
N THR A 69 -5.98 10.17 -4.82
CA THR A 69 -4.93 9.18 -5.09
C THR A 69 -3.75 9.75 -5.86
N ALA A 70 -3.97 10.66 -6.81
CA ALA A 70 -2.88 11.37 -7.50
C ALA A 70 -1.98 12.13 -6.51
N HIS A 71 -2.59 12.81 -5.53
CA HIS A 71 -1.84 13.49 -4.48
C HIS A 71 -1.09 12.52 -3.56
N ALA A 72 -1.64 11.33 -3.30
CA ALA A 72 -0.94 10.27 -2.57
C ALA A 72 0.35 9.84 -3.30
N VAL A 73 0.29 9.69 -4.62
CA VAL A 73 1.47 9.39 -5.46
C VAL A 73 2.50 10.53 -5.40
N CYS A 74 2.05 11.79 -5.45
CA CYS A 74 2.94 12.94 -5.30
C CYS A 74 3.65 12.97 -3.93
N ALA A 75 2.97 12.54 -2.86
CA ALA A 75 3.58 12.44 -1.54
C ALA A 75 4.75 11.44 -1.51
N ILE A 76 4.64 10.32 -2.24
CA ILE A 76 5.74 9.36 -2.42
C ILE A 76 6.89 10.00 -3.21
N LYS A 77 6.59 10.63 -4.36
CA LYS A 77 7.62 11.22 -5.24
C LYS A 77 8.47 12.28 -4.56
N ARG A 78 7.98 12.94 -3.51
CA ARG A 78 8.73 13.94 -2.74
C ARG A 78 9.82 13.33 -1.84
N ARG A 79 9.84 12.00 -1.64
CA ARG A 79 10.91 11.35 -0.87
C ARG A 79 12.21 11.34 -1.67
N LYS A 80 13.17 12.17 -1.24
CA LYS A 80 14.50 12.25 -1.84
C LYS A 80 15.31 10.98 -1.51
N GLY A 81 16.11 10.52 -2.48
CA GLY A 81 17.05 9.40 -2.29
C GLY A 81 16.42 7.99 -2.32
N GLU A 82 15.12 7.89 -2.57
CA GLU A 82 14.46 6.57 -2.71
C GLU A 82 14.61 6.05 -4.14
N ASP A 83 15.01 4.79 -4.28
CA ASP A 83 14.98 4.08 -5.56
C ASP A 83 13.62 3.40 -5.77
N PHE A 84 12.78 3.99 -6.61
CA PHE A 84 11.47 3.45 -6.96
C PHE A 84 11.52 2.32 -7.99
N GLY A 85 12.68 2.06 -8.60
CA GLY A 85 12.83 1.13 -9.71
C GLY A 85 12.14 1.61 -11.00
N LYS A 86 12.23 0.79 -12.04
CA LYS A 86 11.65 1.08 -13.37
C LYS A 86 10.15 0.77 -13.46
N ASN A 87 9.68 -0.19 -12.65
CA ASN A 87 8.32 -0.69 -12.67
C ASN A 87 7.64 -0.41 -11.33
N ILE A 88 6.56 0.36 -11.38
CA ILE A 88 5.80 0.76 -10.19
C ILE A 88 4.42 0.14 -10.28
N LEU A 89 4.05 -0.64 -9.26
CA LEU A 89 2.70 -1.14 -9.07
C LEU A 89 2.01 -0.31 -7.98
N ILE A 90 0.83 0.24 -8.29
CA ILE A 90 0.02 1.01 -7.34
C ILE A 90 -1.24 0.20 -7.03
N LEU A 91 -1.47 -0.07 -5.75
CA LEU A 91 -2.66 -0.77 -5.25
C LEU A 91 -3.39 0.11 -4.23
N LEU A 92 -4.71 -0.07 -4.16
CA LEU A 92 -5.53 0.53 -3.11
C LEU A 92 -5.39 -0.31 -1.83
N GLY A 93 -5.13 0.36 -0.69
CA GLY A 93 -4.89 -0.30 0.60
C GLY A 93 -6.13 -0.98 1.20
N ASP A 94 -7.30 -0.82 0.60
CA ASP A 94 -8.58 -1.34 1.06
C ASP A 94 -9.26 -2.31 0.08
N SER A 95 -8.51 -2.80 -0.93
CA SER A 95 -8.96 -3.81 -1.88
C SER A 95 -8.27 -5.16 -1.61
N PRO A 96 -8.72 -5.94 -0.61
CA PRO A 96 -8.03 -7.17 -0.19
C PRO A 96 -8.22 -8.34 -1.18
N LEU A 97 -9.20 -8.28 -2.09
CA LEU A 97 -9.63 -9.40 -2.92
C LEU A 97 -8.89 -9.52 -4.26
N VAL A 98 -7.68 -8.98 -4.37
CA VAL A 98 -6.90 -9.12 -5.61
C VAL A 98 -6.15 -10.46 -5.60
N ASN A 99 -6.27 -11.24 -6.67
CA ASN A 99 -5.55 -12.50 -6.82
C ASN A 99 -4.06 -12.24 -7.14
N ILE A 100 -3.15 -12.98 -6.48
CA ILE A 100 -1.71 -12.94 -6.72
C ILE A 100 -1.36 -13.27 -8.17
N GLU A 101 -2.07 -14.20 -8.80
CA GLU A 101 -1.82 -14.57 -10.19
C GLU A 101 -2.13 -13.43 -11.15
N THR A 102 -3.20 -12.68 -10.89
CA THR A 102 -3.55 -11.49 -11.65
C THR A 102 -2.45 -10.43 -11.54
N LEU A 103 -1.93 -10.20 -10.34
CA LEU A 103 -0.83 -9.26 -10.14
C LEU A 103 0.46 -9.72 -10.81
N ARG A 104 0.82 -11.00 -10.71
CA ARG A 104 1.99 -11.57 -11.40
C ARG A 104 1.89 -11.43 -12.91
N LYS A 105 0.72 -11.74 -13.49
CA LYS A 105 0.47 -11.55 -14.93
C LYS A 105 0.60 -10.08 -15.34
N LEU A 106 0.05 -9.16 -14.55
CA LEU A 106 0.13 -7.72 -14.82
C LEU A 106 1.57 -7.21 -14.79
N VAL A 107 2.33 -7.57 -13.74
CA VAL A 107 3.74 -7.19 -13.59
C VAL A 107 4.59 -7.83 -14.69
N GLY A 108 4.38 -9.10 -14.98
CA GLY A 108 5.08 -9.83 -16.05
C GLY A 108 4.86 -9.21 -17.43
N LYS A 109 3.61 -8.85 -17.77
CA LYS A 109 3.32 -8.11 -19.02
C LYS A 109 4.10 -6.81 -19.08
N ARG A 110 4.10 -6.01 -18.01
CA ARG A 110 4.80 -4.72 -17.98
C ARG A 110 6.32 -4.87 -18.18
N ILE A 111 6.93 -5.88 -17.56
CA ILE A 111 8.36 -6.17 -17.70
C ILE A 111 8.67 -6.58 -19.14
N ASN A 112 7.84 -7.44 -19.74
CA ASN A 112 8.05 -7.96 -21.10
C ASN A 112 7.77 -6.92 -22.20
N SER A 113 6.85 -5.97 -21.97
CA SER A 113 6.54 -4.89 -22.92
C SER A 113 7.50 -3.69 -22.83
N GLY A 114 8.40 -3.68 -21.85
CA GLY A 114 9.42 -2.64 -21.67
C GLY A 114 10.83 -3.08 -22.07
N SER A 115 10.95 -4.23 -22.76
CA SER A 115 12.18 -4.69 -23.42
C SER A 115 12.15 -4.34 -24.90
#